data_AF-Q9PUR4-F1
#
_entry.id   AF-Q9PUR4-F1
#
_cell.length_a   1.000
_cell.length_b   1.000
_cell.length_c   1.000
_cell.angle_alpha   90.00
_cell.angle_beta   90.00
_cell.angle_gamma   90.00
#
_symmetry.space_group_name_H-M   'P 1'
#
loop_
_entity.id
_entity.type
_entity.pdbx_description
1 polymer ?
#
loop_
_entity_poly.entity_id
_entity_poly.type
_entity_poly.pdbx_seq_one_letter_code
_entity_poly.pdbx_strand_id
1 'polypeptide(L)'
;LFSVYLSPNAQQGSVVTFGGVDPNHYNGAITWIPLSSELYWQITVDSVTVNGQVVACSGGCQAIVDTGTSLIVGPQSSISNINNYVGATSQNGDYVVNCNSISQMPDVIFHIHGQQFTIPASAYVRQSQYYGCSTGLGNGGDNLWILGDVF
;
A
#
# COMPACT_ATOMS: atom_id res chain seq x y z
N LEU A 1 -13.81 -19.31 2.83
CA LEU A 1 -13.12 -18.10 2.34
C LEU A 1 -14.05 -16.91 2.48
N PHE A 2 -13.50 -15.70 2.48
CA PHE A 2 -14.24 -14.44 2.34
C PHE A 2 -13.43 -13.50 1.44
N SER A 3 -14.06 -12.45 0.93
CA SER A 3 -13.39 -11.39 0.19
C SER A 3 -13.81 -10.02 0.69
N VAL A 4 -12.95 -9.03 0.48
CA VAL A 4 -13.20 -7.63 0.85
C VAL A 4 -13.01 -6.75 -0.39
N TYR A 5 -13.95 -5.85 -0.60
CA TYR A 5 -13.82 -4.71 -1.52
C TYR A 5 -13.99 -3.43 -0.73
N LEU A 6 -13.04 -2.51 -0.85
CA LEU A 6 -13.08 -1.19 -0.21
C LEU A 6 -13.27 -0.12 -1.28
N SER A 7 -14.33 0.69 -1.15
CA SER A 7 -14.57 1.80 -2.07
C SER A 7 -13.64 2.98 -1.78
N PRO A 8 -13.11 3.65 -2.82
CA PRO A 8 -12.17 4.76 -2.63
C PRO A 8 -12.86 6.03 -2.11
N ASN A 9 -12.08 6.95 -1.54
CA ASN A 9 -12.50 8.33 -1.23
C ASN A 9 -13.78 8.45 -0.38
N ALA A 10 -13.98 7.55 0.58
CA ALA A 10 -15.18 7.49 1.43
C ALA A 10 -16.51 7.37 0.66
N GLN A 11 -16.46 6.90 -0.59
CA GLN A 11 -17.66 6.54 -1.34
C GLN A 11 -18.36 5.37 -0.66
N GLN A 12 -19.68 5.28 -0.83
CA GLN A 12 -20.42 4.07 -0.44
C GLN A 12 -20.09 2.93 -1.41
N GLY A 13 -20.15 1.68 -0.93
CA GLY A 13 -20.00 0.49 -1.78
C GLY A 13 -18.98 -0.52 -1.29
N SER A 14 -18.27 -0.28 -0.19
CA SER A 14 -17.45 -1.32 0.45
C SER A 14 -18.30 -2.52 0.86
N VAL A 15 -17.78 -3.73 0.65
CA VAL A 15 -18.48 -4.99 0.93
C VAL A 15 -17.50 -6.03 1.48
N VAL A 16 -17.97 -6.79 2.47
CA VAL A 16 -17.36 -8.06 2.88
C VAL A 16 -18.28 -9.19 2.42
N THR A 17 -17.76 -10.09 1.59
CA THR A 17 -18.50 -11.24 1.07
C THR A 17 -18.03 -12.50 1.80
N PHE A 18 -18.91 -13.10 2.59
CA PHE A 18 -18.61 -14.36 3.27
C PHE A 18 -18.97 -15.56 2.38
N GLY A 19 -18.04 -16.52 2.27
CA GLY A 19 -18.26 -17.77 1.53
C GLY A 19 -17.96 -17.70 0.03
N GLY A 20 -17.48 -16.56 -0.50
CA GLY A 20 -17.26 -16.40 -1.93
C GLY A 20 -16.44 -15.16 -2.28
N VAL A 21 -16.33 -14.91 -3.58
CA VAL A 21 -15.80 -13.69 -4.20
C VAL A 21 -16.90 -13.07 -5.06
N ASP A 22 -16.95 -11.73 -5.16
CA ASP A 22 -17.87 -11.04 -6.05
C ASP A 22 -17.14 -10.60 -7.34
N PRO A 23 -17.44 -11.18 -8.51
CA PRO A 23 -16.78 -10.85 -9.77
C PRO A 23 -17.07 -9.43 -10.27
N ASN A 24 -18.02 -8.71 -9.68
CA ASN A 24 -18.27 -7.31 -10.04
C ASN A 24 -17.22 -6.34 -9.47
N HIS A 25 -16.38 -6.80 -8.53
CA HIS A 25 -15.43 -5.97 -7.80
C HIS A 25 -13.96 -6.20 -8.16
N TYR A 26 -13.67 -7.03 -9.17
CA TYR A 26 -12.32 -7.22 -9.69
C TYR A 26 -12.34 -7.53 -11.18
N ASN A 27 -11.20 -7.36 -11.84
CA ASN A 27 -11.02 -7.70 -13.25
C ASN A 27 -9.96 -8.80 -13.39
N GLY A 28 -10.06 -9.60 -14.45
CA GLY A 28 -9.09 -10.65 -14.74
C GLY A 28 -9.15 -11.83 -13.76
N ALA A 29 -8.03 -12.54 -13.63
CA ALA A 29 -7.91 -13.70 -12.75
C ALA A 29 -7.35 -13.30 -11.38
N ILE A 30 -7.76 -14.03 -10.34
CA ILE A 30 -7.21 -13.87 -8.98
C ILE A 30 -5.81 -14.48 -8.93
N THR A 31 -4.84 -13.69 -8.48
CA THR A 31 -3.50 -14.15 -8.13
C THR A 31 -3.52 -14.70 -6.70
N TRP A 32 -3.21 -15.99 -6.54
CA TRP A 32 -3.13 -16.64 -5.24
C TRP A 32 -1.71 -16.58 -4.68
N ILE A 33 -1.58 -16.04 -3.47
CA ILE A 33 -0.30 -15.91 -2.76
C ILE A 33 -0.37 -16.79 -1.51
N PRO A 34 0.61 -17.69 -1.27
CA PRO A 34 0.62 -18.52 -0.08
C PRO A 34 0.90 -17.70 1.18
N LEU A 35 0.27 -18.08 2.29
CA LEU A 35 0.62 -17.52 3.59
C LEU A 35 2.03 -17.94 4.00
N SER A 36 2.79 -17.01 4.57
CA SER A 36 4.11 -17.30 5.15
C SER A 36 4.04 -17.69 6.63
N SER A 37 2.95 -17.34 7.31
CA SER A 37 2.62 -17.70 8.70
C SER A 37 1.11 -17.62 8.92
N GLU A 38 0.54 -18.47 9.76
CA GLU A 38 -0.92 -18.59 9.99
C GLU A 38 -1.44 -17.81 11.22
N LEU A 39 -0.66 -16.85 11.74
CA LEU A 39 -1.13 -15.97 12.84
C LEU A 39 -1.94 -14.77 12.32
N TYR A 40 -1.51 -14.19 11.20
CA TYR A 40 -2.17 -13.10 10.48
C TYR A 40 -2.37 -13.51 9.01
N TRP A 41 -3.03 -12.68 8.21
CA TRP A 41 -2.99 -12.77 6.75
C TRP A 41 -1.63 -12.33 6.22
N GLN A 42 -0.59 -13.07 6.61
CA GLN A 42 0.81 -12.74 6.39
C GLN A 42 1.33 -13.37 5.09
N ILE A 43 2.01 -12.57 4.28
CA ILE A 43 2.60 -12.92 3.00
C ILE A 43 4.06 -12.47 2.93
N THR A 44 4.79 -13.05 1.97
CA THR A 44 6.15 -12.59 1.62
C THR A 44 6.06 -11.57 0.48
N VAL A 45 6.65 -10.41 0.67
CA VAL A 45 6.88 -9.40 -0.37
C VAL A 45 8.32 -9.55 -0.85
N ASP A 46 8.54 -9.66 -2.16
CA ASP A 46 9.84 -9.91 -2.77
C ASP A 46 10.71 -8.66 -2.76
N SER A 47 10.13 -7.52 -3.14
CA SER A 47 10.76 -6.20 -3.13
C SER A 47 9.74 -5.09 -3.34
N VAL A 48 10.13 -3.84 -3.05
CA VAL A 48 9.36 -2.64 -3.41
C VAL A 48 10.21 -1.76 -4.31
N THR A 49 9.65 -1.32 -5.44
CA THR A 49 10.35 -0.49 -6.41
C THR A 49 9.64 0.82 -6.71
N VAL A 50 10.42 1.87 -6.94
CA VAL A 50 9.95 3.16 -7.48
C VAL A 50 10.89 3.55 -8.63
N ASN A 51 10.35 3.97 -9.77
CA ASN A 51 11.14 4.28 -10.98
C ASN A 51 12.13 3.17 -11.39
N GLY A 52 11.73 1.90 -11.22
CA GLY A 52 12.56 0.73 -11.54
C GLY A 52 13.72 0.47 -10.58
N GLN A 53 13.86 1.23 -9.50
CA GLN A 53 14.88 1.02 -8.46
C GLN A 53 14.26 0.32 -7.25
N VAL A 54 14.96 -0.65 -6.67
CA VAL A 54 14.55 -1.28 -5.39
C VAL A 54 14.79 -0.29 -4.26
N VAL A 55 13.71 0.12 -3.60
CA VAL A 55 13.72 1.14 -2.53
C VAL A 55 13.40 0.56 -1.16
N ALA A 56 12.80 -0.63 -1.09
CA ALA A 56 12.58 -1.35 0.17
C ALA A 56 12.47 -2.85 -0.07
N CYS A 57 12.48 -3.61 1.03
CA CYS A 57 12.36 -5.08 1.01
C CYS A 57 13.36 -5.77 0.07
N SER A 58 14.59 -5.26 -0.03
CA SER A 58 15.64 -5.93 -0.81
C SER A 58 15.96 -7.29 -0.20
N GLY A 59 15.76 -8.37 -0.97
CA GLY A 59 15.93 -9.74 -0.47
C GLY A 59 14.69 -10.30 0.25
N GLY A 60 13.57 -9.61 0.16
CA GLY A 60 12.29 -10.02 0.72
C GLY A 60 12.01 -9.46 2.11
N CYS A 61 10.73 -9.31 2.42
CA CYS A 61 10.22 -8.92 3.74
C CYS A 61 8.87 -9.59 4.02
N GLN A 62 8.40 -9.48 5.26
CA GLN A 62 7.09 -9.99 5.67
C GLN A 62 6.09 -8.84 5.75
N ALA A 63 4.88 -9.09 5.25
CA ALA A 63 3.78 -8.15 5.32
C ALA A 63 2.49 -8.85 5.74
N ILE A 64 1.61 -8.15 6.43
CA ILE A 64 0.21 -8.57 6.63
C ILE A 64 -0.71 -7.75 5.75
N VAL A 65 -1.75 -8.39 5.22
CA VAL A 65 -2.87 -7.70 4.57
C VAL A 65 -3.92 -7.40 5.63
N ASP A 66 -4.12 -6.14 5.97
CA ASP A 66 -4.88 -5.73 7.15
C ASP A 66 -5.87 -4.61 6.82
N THR A 67 -7.12 -4.99 6.61
CA THR A 67 -8.24 -4.07 6.38
C THR A 67 -8.61 -3.21 7.59
N GLY A 68 -7.94 -3.39 8.74
CA GLY A 68 -8.09 -2.56 9.93
C GLY A 68 -7.10 -1.38 9.98
N THR A 69 -6.13 -1.31 9.06
CA THR A 69 -5.10 -0.28 9.04
C THR A 69 -5.29 0.66 7.86
N SER A 70 -5.30 1.97 8.12
CA SER A 70 -5.62 2.98 7.10
C SER A 70 -4.49 3.25 6.09
N LEU A 71 -3.24 2.92 6.43
CA LEU A 71 -2.04 3.28 5.69
C LEU A 71 -1.30 2.02 5.21
N ILE A 72 -0.37 2.18 4.27
CA ILE A 72 0.72 1.22 4.17
C ILE A 72 1.75 1.59 5.23
N VAL A 73 2.10 0.62 6.06
CA VAL A 73 2.98 0.83 7.20
C VAL A 73 4.19 -0.08 7.10
N GLY A 74 5.38 0.43 7.44
CA GLY A 74 6.60 -0.36 7.43
C GLY A 74 7.72 0.23 8.29
N PRO A 75 8.91 -0.39 8.24
CA PRO A 75 10.09 0.09 8.96
C PRO A 75 10.45 1.52 8.56
N GLN A 76 10.82 2.34 9.54
CA GLN A 76 11.10 3.77 9.35
C GLN A 76 12.05 4.06 8.19
N SER A 77 13.15 3.31 8.08
CA SER A 77 14.15 3.52 7.02
C SER A 77 13.57 3.25 5.63
N SER A 78 12.74 2.23 5.50
CA SER A 78 12.10 1.86 4.24
C SER A 78 11.04 2.88 3.82
N ILE A 79 10.18 3.29 4.75
CA ILE A 79 9.13 4.29 4.50
C ILE A 79 9.75 5.65 4.17
N SER A 80 10.78 6.06 4.90
CA SER A 80 11.50 7.31 4.61
C SER A 80 12.15 7.25 3.22
N ASN A 81 12.73 6.10 2.85
CA ASN A 81 13.34 5.93 1.53
C ASN A 81 12.28 6.01 0.42
N ILE A 82 11.17 5.27 0.52
CA ILE A 82 10.08 5.34 -0.47
C ILE A 82 9.57 6.79 -0.60
N ASN A 83 9.31 7.46 0.52
CA ASN A 83 8.84 8.85 0.53
C ASN A 83 9.79 9.82 -0.18
N ASN A 84 11.11 9.67 0.02
CA ASN A 84 12.11 10.46 -0.70
C ASN A 84 12.07 10.19 -2.21
N TYR A 85 11.92 8.92 -2.63
CA TYR A 85 11.87 8.54 -4.04
C TYR A 85 10.60 9.04 -4.76
N VAL A 86 9.47 9.16 -4.05
CA VAL A 86 8.23 9.75 -4.61
C VAL A 86 8.20 11.28 -4.52
N GLY A 87 9.24 11.91 -3.95
CA GLY A 87 9.35 13.37 -3.85
C GLY A 87 8.57 14.00 -2.69
N ALA A 88 8.23 13.22 -1.67
CA ALA A 88 7.61 13.74 -0.45
C ALA A 88 8.65 14.32 0.51
N THR A 89 8.24 15.32 1.30
CA THR A 89 9.09 15.96 2.32
C THR A 89 8.52 15.70 3.69
N SER A 90 9.38 15.35 4.65
CA SER A 90 8.92 15.15 6.04
C SER A 90 8.54 16.48 6.68
N GLN A 91 7.36 16.54 7.28
CA GLN A 91 6.85 17.69 8.03
C GLN A 91 6.05 17.21 9.24
N ASN A 92 6.54 17.50 10.46
CA ASN A 92 5.88 17.15 11.73
C ASN A 92 5.52 15.66 11.90
N GLY A 93 6.32 14.76 11.33
CA GLY A 93 6.08 13.31 11.40
C GLY A 93 5.27 12.73 10.24
N ASP A 94 4.62 13.59 9.44
CA ASP A 94 4.00 13.22 8.17
C ASP A 94 4.95 13.45 6.99
N TYR A 95 4.57 12.94 5.82
CA TYR A 95 5.25 13.19 4.55
C TYR A 95 4.31 13.91 3.60
N VAL A 96 4.62 15.18 3.31
CA VAL A 96 3.78 16.06 2.52
C VAL A 96 4.27 16.17 1.07
N VAL A 97 3.33 16.40 0.16
CA VAL A 97 3.58 16.57 -1.28
C VAL A 97 2.80 17.75 -1.82
N ASN A 98 3.25 18.31 -2.96
CA ASN A 98 2.48 19.32 -3.67
C ASN A 98 1.26 18.66 -4.35
N CYS A 99 0.05 19.03 -3.93
CA CYS A 99 -1.20 18.51 -4.50
C CYS A 99 -1.29 18.65 -6.03
N ASN A 100 -0.69 19.71 -6.60
CA ASN A 100 -0.71 19.94 -8.04
C ASN A 100 0.22 19.01 -8.83
N SER A 101 1.14 18.32 -8.16
CA SER A 101 2.16 17.46 -8.76
C SER A 101 1.80 15.98 -8.70
N ILE A 102 0.67 15.59 -8.10
CA ILE A 102 0.28 14.17 -7.92
C ILE A 102 0.28 13.39 -9.24
N SER A 103 -0.20 14.00 -10.32
CA SER A 103 -0.23 13.36 -11.65
C SER A 103 1.16 13.07 -12.26
N GLN A 104 2.22 13.66 -11.72
CA GLN A 104 3.60 13.50 -12.17
C GLN A 104 4.45 12.66 -11.21
N MET A 105 3.89 12.28 -10.06
CA MET A 105 4.58 11.45 -9.08
C MET A 105 4.67 10.01 -9.57
N PRO A 106 5.75 9.28 -9.22
CA PRO A 106 5.96 7.93 -9.71
C PRO A 106 5.06 6.92 -9.00
N ASP A 107 4.82 5.78 -9.62
CA ASP A 107 4.14 4.67 -8.96
C ASP A 107 5.04 3.99 -7.93
N VAL A 108 4.43 3.44 -6.88
CA VAL A 108 5.09 2.52 -5.94
C VAL A 108 4.64 1.10 -6.30
N ILE A 109 5.59 0.22 -6.60
CA ILE A 109 5.29 -1.14 -7.06
C ILE A 109 5.76 -2.14 -6.01
N PHE A 110 4.82 -2.93 -5.49
CA PHE A 110 5.10 -4.09 -4.64
C PHE A 110 5.22 -5.33 -5.52
N HIS A 111 6.36 -6.02 -5.43
CA HIS A 111 6.58 -7.31 -6.09
C HIS A 111 6.26 -8.40 -5.09
N ILE A 112 5.26 -9.22 -5.38
CA ILE A 112 4.75 -10.25 -4.48
C ILE A 112 4.57 -11.53 -5.27
N HIS A 113 5.33 -12.57 -4.91
CA HIS A 113 5.27 -13.87 -5.57
C HIS A 113 5.49 -13.76 -7.10
N GLY A 114 6.45 -12.92 -7.50
CA GLY A 114 6.77 -12.65 -8.90
C GLY A 114 5.75 -11.80 -9.68
N GLN A 115 4.65 -11.37 -9.03
CA GLN A 115 3.64 -10.49 -9.62
C GLN A 115 3.84 -9.04 -9.17
N GLN A 116 3.53 -8.09 -10.06
CA GLN A 116 3.59 -6.67 -9.77
C GLN A 116 2.22 -6.15 -9.32
N PHE A 117 2.21 -5.44 -8.20
CA PHE A 117 1.08 -4.70 -7.65
C PHE A 117 1.44 -3.20 -7.62
N THR A 118 0.95 -2.47 -8.62
CA THR A 118 1.25 -1.05 -8.84
C THR A 118 0.28 -0.18 -8.08
N ILE A 119 0.81 0.69 -7.22
CA ILE A 119 0.06 1.67 -6.46
C ILE A 119 0.34 3.06 -7.05
N PRO A 120 -0.63 3.65 -7.78
CA PRO A 120 -0.43 4.96 -8.38
C PRO A 120 -0.45 6.06 -7.32
N ALA A 121 0.13 7.21 -7.65
CA ALA A 121 0.14 8.38 -6.78
C ALA A 121 -1.26 8.84 -6.34
N SER A 122 -2.26 8.66 -7.20
CA SER A 122 -3.66 8.95 -6.85
C SER A 122 -4.23 8.05 -5.75
N ALA A 123 -3.62 6.90 -5.48
CA ALA A 123 -4.01 5.97 -4.42
C ALA A 123 -3.18 6.21 -3.14
N TYR A 124 -1.86 6.32 -3.27
CA TYR A 124 -1.00 6.50 -2.09
C TYR A 124 -0.90 7.95 -1.61
N VAL A 125 -1.42 8.96 -2.31
CA VAL A 125 -1.50 10.34 -1.81
C VAL A 125 -2.90 10.63 -1.28
N ARG A 126 -2.99 10.95 0.01
CA ARG A 126 -4.21 11.38 0.69
C ARG A 126 -4.34 12.89 0.58
N GLN A 127 -5.51 13.33 0.14
CA GLN A 127 -5.82 14.75 -0.04
C GLN A 127 -6.77 15.23 1.06
N SER A 128 -6.41 16.32 1.73
CA SER A 128 -7.24 17.00 2.72
C SER A 128 -7.42 18.46 2.33
N GLN A 129 -8.67 18.94 2.39
CA GLN A 129 -8.98 20.35 2.14
C GLN A 129 -8.31 21.28 3.16
N TYR A 130 -8.07 20.81 4.39
CA TYR A 130 -7.53 21.62 5.48
C TYR A 130 -6.03 21.42 5.71
N TYR A 131 -5.51 20.22 5.41
CA TYR A 131 -4.14 19.83 5.73
C TYR A 131 -3.25 19.64 4.50
N GLY A 132 -3.77 19.88 3.29
CA GLY A 132 -3.03 19.66 2.05
C GLY A 132 -2.92 18.18 1.68
N CYS A 133 -1.83 17.81 1.01
CA CYS A 133 -1.62 16.45 0.51
C CYS A 133 -0.46 15.78 1.24
N SER A 134 -0.69 14.57 1.73
CA SER A 134 0.31 13.74 2.37
C SER A 134 0.28 12.31 1.85
N THR A 135 1.39 11.61 1.92
CA THR A 135 1.46 10.20 1.52
C THR A 135 0.78 9.33 2.57
N GLY A 136 0.05 8.30 2.13
CA GLY A 136 -0.49 7.23 2.94
C GLY A 136 0.54 6.16 3.34
N LEU A 137 1.80 6.55 3.46
CA LEU A 137 2.94 5.70 3.78
C LEU A 137 3.44 6.07 5.18
N GLY A 138 3.08 5.26 6.17
CA GLY A 138 3.31 5.52 7.58
C GLY A 138 4.47 4.71 8.18
N ASN A 139 5.12 5.26 9.19
CA ASN A 139 6.09 4.51 9.99
C ASN A 139 5.37 3.70 11.07
N GLY A 140 5.64 2.39 11.16
CA GLY A 140 5.05 1.50 12.16
C GLY A 140 6.04 0.86 13.13
N GLY A 141 7.30 1.27 13.10
CA GLY A 141 8.34 0.61 13.89
C GLY A 141 8.77 -0.72 13.27
N ASP A 142 8.22 -1.82 13.78
CA ASP A 142 8.66 -3.22 13.62
C ASP A 142 9.03 -3.65 12.18
N ASN A 143 9.74 -4.78 12.07
CA ASN A 143 10.14 -5.38 10.80
C ASN A 143 8.96 -5.92 9.94
N LEU A 144 7.73 -5.90 10.47
CA LEU A 144 6.53 -6.40 9.79
C LEU A 144 5.81 -5.25 9.08
N TRP A 145 5.63 -5.39 7.77
CA TRP A 145 4.85 -4.44 6.97
C TRP A 145 3.36 -4.67 7.16
N ILE A 146 2.57 -3.61 7.00
CA ILE A 146 1.11 -3.67 6.97
C ILE A 146 0.65 -3.08 5.63
N LEU A 147 0.00 -3.90 4.82
CA LEU A 147 -0.70 -3.50 3.61
C LEU A 147 -2.15 -3.21 4.00
N GLY A 148 -2.39 -1.95 4.37
CA GLY A 148 -3.71 -1.45 4.74
C GLY A 148 -4.52 -0.92 3.56
N ASP A 149 -5.49 -0.06 3.84
CA ASP A 149 -6.49 0.43 2.86
C ASP A 149 -5.91 1.18 1.64
N VAL A 150 -4.64 1.63 1.72
CA VAL A 150 -3.94 2.30 0.60
C VAL A 150 -3.51 1.30 -0.49
N PHE A 151 -3.29 0.04 -0.14
CA PHE A 151 -2.89 -1.03 -1.05
C PHE A 151 -4.10 -1.58 -1.81
#